data_AF-A0A8T5IWN1-F1
#
_entry.id   AF-A0A8T5IWN1-F1
#
_cell.length_a   1.000
_cell.length_b   1.000
_cell.length_c   1.000
_cell.angle_alpha   90.00
_cell.angle_beta   90.00
_cell.angle_gamma   90.00
#
_symmetry.space_group_name_H-M   'P 1'
#
loop_
_entity.id
_entity.type
_entity.pdbx_description
1 polymer ?
#
loop_
_entity_poly.entity_id
_entity_poly.type
_entity_poly.pdbx_seq_one_letter_code
_entity_poly.pdbx_strand_id
1 'polypeptide(L)' 'MPRPCKRRRVRSRPNSSYFKPAGIRKTQLDEIVLESDEFEAINLIDVNMIPQQKASEKMQISQP' A
#
# COMPACT_ATOMS: atom_id res chain seq x y z
N MET A 1 10.32 18.45 -18.43
CA MET A 1 8.86 18.54 -18.17
C MET A 1 8.53 17.59 -17.04
N PRO A 2 7.82 18.00 -15.98
CA PRO A 2 7.45 17.07 -14.90
C PRO A 2 6.52 15.99 -15.43
N ARG A 3 6.75 14.74 -15.02
CA ARG A 3 5.94 13.60 -15.43
C ARG A 3 4.48 13.84 -14.97
N PRO A 4 3.47 13.76 -15.83
CA PRO A 4 2.09 14.01 -15.43
C PRO A 4 1.67 13.03 -14.33
N CYS A 5 1.06 13.56 -13.27
CA CYS A 5 0.52 12.77 -12.17
C CYS A 5 -0.58 11.84 -12.71
N LYS A 6 -0.28 10.55 -12.87
CA LYS A 6 -1.29 9.54 -13.19
C LYS A 6 -2.05 9.18 -11.92
N ARG A 7 -3.38 9.14 -12.00
CA ARG A 7 -4.21 8.62 -10.90
C ARG A 7 -3.96 7.11 -10.76
N ARG A 8 -3.38 6.72 -9.62
CA ARG A 8 -3.22 5.32 -9.23
C ARG A 8 -4.60 4.73 -8.92
N ARG A 9 -4.83 3.46 -9.28
CA ARG A 9 -6.06 2.74 -8.93
C ARG A 9 -5.84 1.88 -7.69
N VAL A 10 -6.52 2.25 -6.61
CA VAL A 10 -6.65 1.46 -5.38
C VAL A 10 -8.03 0.83 -5.38
N ARG A 11 -8.11 -0.50 -5.26
CA ARG A 11 -9.38 -1.26 -5.32
C ARG A 11 -9.71 -1.92 -4.00
N SER A 12 -8.72 -2.12 -3.14
CA SER A 12 -8.89 -2.71 -1.84
C SER A 12 -9.01 -1.64 -0.75
N ARG A 13 -9.67 -2.01 0.35
CA ARG A 13 -9.83 -1.14 1.51
C ARG A 13 -9.47 -1.95 2.76
N PRO A 14 -8.65 -1.41 3.67
CA PRO A 14 -8.27 -2.13 4.88
C PRO A 14 -9.49 -2.28 5.80
N ASN A 15 -9.65 -3.46 6.40
CA ASN A 15 -10.68 -3.70 7.41
C ASN A 15 -10.35 -3.03 8.75
N SER A 16 -9.07 -2.80 9.04
CA SER A 16 -8.58 -2.05 10.19
C SER A 16 -7.55 -1.04 9.72
N SER A 17 -7.66 0.21 10.21
CA SER A 17 -6.75 1.30 9.86
C SER A 17 -5.57 1.46 10.82
N TYR A 18 -5.50 0.68 11.90
CA TYR A 18 -4.46 0.83 12.91
C TYR A 18 -4.06 -0.52 13.48
N PHE A 19 -2.75 -0.76 13.51
CA PHE A 19 -2.16 -1.95 14.11
C PHE A 19 -1.15 -1.51 15.15
N LYS A 20 -1.18 -2.18 16.30
CA LYS A 20 -0.30 -1.87 17.42
C LYS A 20 0.10 -3.17 18.12
N PRO A 21 1.40 -3.38 18.41
CA PRO A 21 1.83 -4.53 19.19
C PRO A 21 1.27 -4.49 20.62
N ALA A 22 0.97 -5.67 21.16
CA ALA A 22 0.50 -5.81 22.53
C ALA A 22 1.60 -5.49 23.54
N GLY A 23 1.24 -4.90 24.70
CA GLY A 23 2.16 -4.70 25.84
C GLY A 23 3.00 -3.42 25.82
N ILE A 24 3.02 -2.65 24.73
CA ILE A 24 3.77 -1.38 24.64
C ILE A 24 2.80 -0.20 24.60
N ARG A 25 3.11 0.92 25.27
CA ARG A 25 2.27 2.13 25.22
C ARG A 25 2.40 2.79 23.85
N LYS A 26 1.30 3.35 23.33
CA LYS A 26 1.28 4.01 22.01
C LYS A 26 2.30 5.16 21.94
N THR A 27 2.48 5.90 23.04
CA THR A 27 3.43 7.02 23.14
C THR A 27 4.91 6.61 23.07
N GLN A 28 5.21 5.32 23.14
CA GLN A 28 6.58 4.77 23.10
C GLN A 28 6.87 4.07 21.77
N LEU A 29 5.91 4.05 20.84
CA LEU A 29 6.05 3.41 19.54
C LEU A 29 6.18 4.46 18.47
N ASP A 30 7.07 4.20 17.52
CA ASP A 30 7.12 4.97 16.28
C ASP A 30 5.94 4.57 15.39
N GLU A 31 5.24 5.57 14.86
CA GLU A 31 4.13 5.35 13.95
C GLU A 31 4.63 5.41 12.51
N ILE A 32 4.26 4.40 11.71
CA ILE A 32 4.48 4.39 10.27
C ILE A 32 3.11 4.48 9.62
N VAL A 33 2.89 5.52 8.83
CA VAL A 33 1.67 5.70 8.05
C VAL A 33 1.87 5.03 6.70
N LEU A 34 0.97 4.11 6.38
CA LEU A 34 0.98 3.41 5.11
C LEU A 34 -0.03 4.09 4.18
N GLU A 35 0.44 4.59 3.04
CA GLU A 35 -0.43 5.25 2.07
C GLU A 35 -1.35 4.24 1.36
N SER A 36 -2.44 4.73 0.77
CA SER A 36 -3.46 3.87 0.15
C SER A 36 -2.92 3.01 -1.00
N ASP A 37 -1.92 3.50 -1.71
CA ASP A 37 -1.25 2.82 -2.81
C ASP A 37 -0.17 1.85 -2.34
N GLU A 38 0.58 2.19 -1.29
CA GLU A 38 1.46 1.24 -0.59
C GLU A 38 0.68 0.03 -0.09
N PHE A 39 -0.52 0.27 0.45
CA PHE A 39 -1.42 -0.79 0.92
C PHE A 39 -1.85 -1.69 -0.23
N GLU A 40 -2.29 -1.11 -1.36
CA GLU A 40 -2.69 -1.87 -2.54
C GLU A 40 -1.51 -2.68 -3.11
N ALA A 41 -0.29 -2.11 -3.10
CA ALA A 41 0.91 -2.78 -3.59
C ALA A 41 1.25 -4.03 -2.75
N ILE A 42 1.28 -3.89 -1.42
CA ILE A 42 1.50 -5.02 -0.48
C ILE A 42 0.40 -6.07 -0.64
N ASN A 43 -0.85 -5.63 -0.74
CA ASN A 43 -1.98 -6.54 -0.90
C ASN A 43 -1.89 -7.35 -2.21
N LEU A 44 -1.52 -6.71 -3.33
CA LEU A 44 -1.40 -7.42 -4.61
C LEU A 44 -0.17 -8.34 -4.66
N ILE A 45 1.00 -7.87 -4.21
CA ILE A 45 2.27 -8.58 -4.36
C ILE A 45 2.45 -9.60 -3.24
N ASP A 46 2.41 -9.17 -1.98
CA ASP A 46 2.77 -10.02 -0.85
C ASP A 46 1.62 -10.92 -0.40
N VAL A 47 0.39 -10.40 -0.38
CA VAL A 47 -0.79 -11.17 0.09
C VAL A 47 -1.36 -12.05 -1.03
N ASN A 48 -1.57 -11.47 -2.21
CA ASN A 48 -2.16 -12.20 -3.34
C ASN A 48 -1.13 -12.89 -4.23
N MET A 49 0.17 -12.75 -3.94
CA MET A 49 1.27 -13.38 -4.69
C MET A 49 1.22 -13.08 -6.19
N ILE A 50 0.77 -11.87 -6.56
CA ILE A 50 0.66 -11.46 -7.97
C ILE A 50 2.01 -10.89 -8.42
N PRO A 51 2.51 -11.28 -9.61
CA PRO A 51 3.72 -10.69 -10.18
C PRO A 51 3.62 -9.16 -10.30
N GLN A 52 4.73 -8.47 -10.03
CA GLN A 52 4.83 -7.00 -10.04
C GLN A 52 4.29 -6.37 -11.34
N GLN A 53 4.54 -7.00 -12.48
CA GLN A 53 4.04 -6.55 -13.78
C GLN A 53 2.51 -6.48 -13.80
N LYS A 54 1.84 -7.58 -13.39
CA LYS A 54 0.37 -7.64 -13.31
C LYS A 54 -0.19 -6.70 -12.23
N ALA A 55 0.52 -6.49 -11.13
CA ALA A 55 0.13 -5.53 -10.11
C ALA A 55 0.16 -4.09 -10.66
N SER A 56 1.22 -3.71 -11.40
CA SER A 56 1.36 -2.39 -12.00
C SER A 56 0.26 -2.09 -13.04
N GLU A 57 -0.11 -3.10 -13.84
CA GLU A 57 -1.23 -3.03 -14.79
C GLU A 57 -2.57 -2.81 -14.06
N LYS A 58 -2.83 -3.56 -12.98
CA LYS A 58 -4.06 -3.41 -12.17
C LYS A 58 -4.15 -2.02 -11.54
N MET A 59 -3.04 -1.48 -11.05
CA MET A 59 -2.95 -0.14 -10.44
C MET A 59 -2.87 1.00 -11.46
N GLN A 60 -2.73 0.70 -12.76
CA GLN A 60 -2.51 1.66 -13.84
C GLN A 60 -1.30 2.58 -13.66
N ILE A 61 -0.24 2.03 -13.07
CA ILE A 61 1.03 2.71 -12.85
C ILE A 61 2.09 2.15 -13.79
N SER A 62 3.15 2.93 -14.05
CA SER A 62 4.34 2.34 -14.66
C SER A 62 4.97 1.37 -13.68
N GLN A 63 5.43 0.23 -14.19
CA GLN A 63 6.24 -0.71 -13.42
C GLN A 63 7.54 0.00 -12.99
N PRO A 64 7.76 0.23 -11.68
CA PRO A 64 9.03 0.69 -11.16
C PRO A 64 10.05 -0.45 -11.04
#